data_AF-A0A517QJU8-F1
#
_entry.id   AF-A0A517QJU8-F1
#
_cell.length_a   1.000
_cell.length_b   1.000
_cell.length_c   1.000
_cell.angle_alpha   90.00
_cell.angle_beta   90.00
_cell.angle_gamma   90.00
#
_symmetry.space_group_name_H-M   'P 1'
#
loop_
_entity.id
_entity.type
_entity.pdbx_description
1 polymer ?
#
loop_
_entity_poly.entity_id
_entity_poly.type
_entity_poly.pdbx_seq_one_letter_code
_entity_poly.pdbx_strand_id
1 'polypeptide(L)' 'MLKPGTTATYRDSYEFKSKDHIIATSEMKNEEGEWITFMTGEFKRRKSDSQ' A
#
# COMPACT_ATOMS: atom_id res chain seq x y z
N MET A 1 -14.64 -10.38 6.48
CA MET A 1 -13.43 -11.07 5.96
C MET A 1 -13.81 -11.82 4.70
N LEU A 2 -12.97 -11.82 3.66
CA LEU A 2 -13.27 -12.57 2.43
C LEU A 2 -13.29 -14.08 2.68
N LYS A 3 -14.21 -14.78 2.02
CA LYS A 3 -14.31 -16.24 2.10
C LYS A 3 -13.08 -16.91 1.50
N PRO A 4 -12.54 -17.97 2.16
CA PRO A 4 -11.47 -18.77 1.57
C PRO A 4 -11.86 -19.30 0.18
N GLY A 5 -10.94 -19.20 -0.78
CA GLY A 5 -11.13 -19.70 -2.15
C GLY A 5 -11.80 -18.70 -3.10
N THR A 6 -12.16 -17.49 -2.66
CA THR A 6 -12.63 -16.42 -3.55
C THR A 6 -11.50 -15.44 -3.90
N THR A 7 -11.64 -14.78 -5.05
CA THR A 7 -10.74 -13.69 -5.44
C THR A 7 -11.12 -12.40 -4.72
N ALA A 8 -10.12 -11.60 -4.38
CA ALA A 8 -10.27 -10.28 -3.77
C ALA A 8 -9.94 -9.17 -4.76
N THR A 9 -10.58 -8.01 -4.64
CA THR A 9 -10.14 -6.80 -5.34
C THR A 9 -9.18 -6.03 -4.45
N TYR A 10 -8.02 -5.68 -5.00
CA TYR A 10 -6.99 -4.89 -4.31
C TYR A 10 -6.79 -3.55 -5.01
N ARG A 11 -6.36 -2.55 -4.24
CA ARG A 11 -5.93 -1.25 -4.75
C ARG A 11 -4.70 -0.81 -3.98
N ASP A 12 -3.72 -0.31 -4.72
CA ASP A 12 -2.55 0.37 -4.17
C ASP A 12 -2.58 1.85 -4.56
N SER A 13 -2.20 2.72 -3.63
CA SER A 13 -1.98 4.14 -3.87
C SER A 13 -0.59 4.55 -3.41
N TYR A 14 0.07 5.40 -4.20
CA TYR A 14 1.40 5.92 -3.92
C TYR A 14 1.36 7.44 -3.87
N GLU A 15 1.69 8.01 -2.71
CA GLU A 15 1.80 9.44 -2.52
C GLU A 15 3.26 9.87 -2.51
N PHE A 16 3.67 10.62 -3.53
CA PHE A 16 5.02 11.16 -3.66
C PHE A 16 5.15 12.44 -2.81
N LYS A 17 5.71 12.30 -1.61
CA LYS A 17 5.96 13.45 -0.72
C LYS A 17 7.19 14.24 -1.16
N SER A 18 8.19 13.55 -1.72
CA SER A 18 9.36 14.16 -2.38
C SER A 18 10.03 13.13 -3.32
N LYS A 19 11.13 13.51 -3.97
CA LYS A 19 11.93 12.60 -4.82
C LYS A 19 12.47 11.36 -4.10
N ASP A 20 12.56 11.41 -2.77
CA ASP A 20 13.18 10.39 -1.91
C ASP A 20 12.23 9.84 -0.85
N HIS A 21 10.95 10.23 -0.87
CA HIS A 21 9.96 9.86 0.12
C HIS A 21 8.60 9.58 -0.53
N ILE A 22 8.14 8.33 -0.42
CA ILE A 22 6.85 7.86 -0.93
C ILE A 22 6.08 7.18 0.20
N ILE A 23 4.80 7.49 0.34
CA ILE A 23 3.86 6.72 1.18
C ILE A 23 3.12 5.75 0.25
N ALA A 24 3.14 4.46 0.54
CA ALA A 24 2.27 3.50 -0.11
C ALA A 24 1.17 3.05 0.85
N THR A 25 -0.05 2.97 0.32
CA THR A 25 -1.20 2.44 1.05
C THR A 25 -1.85 1.35 0.21
N SER A 26 -1.99 0.16 0.79
CA SER A 26 -2.66 -0.98 0.17
C SER A 26 -3.99 -1.25 0.85
N GLU A 27 -5.01 -1.43 0.02
CA GLU A 27 -6.39 -1.62 0.43
C GLU A 27 -6.98 -2.85 -0.26
N MET A 28 -7.93 -3.49 0.40
CA MET A 28 -8.73 -4.58 -0.16
C MET A 28 -10.20 -4.22 -0.08
N LYS A 29 -10.97 -4.63 -1.09
CA LYS A 29 -12.42 -4.45 -1.07
C LYS A 29 -13.07 -5.56 -0.24
N ASN A 30 -13.86 -5.20 0.77
CA ASN A 30 -14.59 -6.17 1.59
C ASN A 30 -15.90 -6.61 0.89
N GLU A 31 -16.66 -7.51 1.53
CA GLU A 31 -17.93 -8.03 0.99
C GLU A 31 -19.03 -6.96 0.92
N GLU A 32 -18.92 -5.89 1.71
CA GLU A 32 -19.83 -4.74 1.74
C GLU A 32 -19.49 -3.72 0.64
N GLY A 33 -18.40 -3.95 -0.10
CA GLY A 33 -17.94 -3.09 -1.19
C GLY A 33 -17.09 -1.90 -0.72
N GLU A 34 -16.69 -1.87 0.55
CA GLU A 34 -15.85 -0.84 1.13
C GLU A 34 -14.37 -1.18 0.96
N TRP A 35 -13.53 -0.15 0.86
CA TRP A 35 -12.07 -0.30 0.86
C TRP A 35 -11.55 -0.32 2.29
N ILE A 36 -10.84 -1.38 2.65
CA ILE A 36 -10.21 -1.54 3.95
C ILE A 36 -8.69 -1.50 3.76
N THR A 37 -8.05 -0.52 4.39
CA THR A 37 -6.58 -0.44 4.45
C THR A 37 -6.06 -1.59 5.30
N PHE A 38 -5.17 -2.39 4.73
CA PHE A 38 -4.49 -3.47 5.46
C PHE A 38 -2.98 -3.22 5.58
N MET A 39 -2.42 -2.28 4.81
CA MET A 39 -1.02 -1.90 4.92
C MET A 39 -0.82 -0.42 4.58
N THR A 40 0.04 0.24 5.37
CA THR A 40 0.64 1.53 5.03
C THR A 40 2.14 1.43 5.25
N GLY A 41 2.92 1.82 4.23
CA GLY A 41 4.37 1.75 4.22
C GLY A 41 5.01 3.07 3.82
N GLU A 42 6.17 3.36 4.38
CA GLU A 42 6.97 4.54 4.06
C GLU A 42 8.26 4.11 3.36
N PHE A 43 8.44 4.54 2.10
CA PHE A 43 9.65 4.30 1.33
C PHE A 43 10.52 5.55 1.39
N LYS A 44 11.69 5.40 2.02
CA LYS A 44 12.74 6.43 2.07
C LYS A 44 13.96 5.96 1.30
N ARG A 45 14.42 6.73 0.31
CA ARG A 45 15.67 6.42 -0.40
C ARG A 45 16.82 6.53 0.59
N ARG A 46 17.55 5.43 0.81
CA ARG A 46 18.82 5.48 1.54
C ARG A 46 19.83 6.26 0.68
N LYS A 47 20.46 7.29 1.25
CA LYS A 47 21.65 7.89 0.62
C LYS A 47 22.72 6.80 0.58
N SER A 48 23.34 6.56 -0.58
CA SER A 48 24.49 5.66 -0.60
C SER A 48 25.54 6.22 0.34
N ASP A 49 25.96 5.46 1.34
CA ASP A 49 27.18 5.75 2.07
C ASP A 49 28.33 5.47 1.10
N SER A 50 28.61 6.42 0.21
CA SER A 50 29.85 6.42 -0.55
C SER A 50 30.98 6.65 0.44
N GLN A 51 31.78 5.60 0.66
CA GLN A 51 33.12 5.67 1.26
C GLN A 51 34.00 6.66 0.50
#